data_AF-A0A3N5N8X7-F1
#
_entry.id   AF-A0A3N5N8X7-F1
#
_cell.length_a   1.000
_cell.length_b   1.000
_cell.length_c   1.000
_cell.angle_alpha   90.00
_cell.angle_beta   90.00
_cell.angle_gamma   90.00
#
_symmetry.space_group_name_H-M   'P 1'
#
loop_
_entity.id
_entity.type
_entity.pdbx_description
1 polymer ?
#
loop_
_entity_poly.entity_id
_entity_poly.type
_entity_poly.pdbx_seq_one_letter_code
_entity_poly.pdbx_strand_id
1 'polypeptide(L)'
;MARAYESDGRTFFASDDRVNALASAWYGFGWFHFGITDGLLKSTIPDGCPFSSPCEPLPSQFRDRLNEKSGRYKNLLDTARHAVRPAPEAGSAAGEFADRVLFIVSVYAGSGNRCHATGAHEDALARFSYAHGWLDAGVTAGLFVITDHHELFTV
;
A
#
# COMPACT_ATOMS: atom_id res chain seq x y z
N MET A 1 -11.60 4.57 4.69
CA MET A 1 -11.02 3.56 3.76
C MET A 1 -10.59 2.26 4.45
N ALA A 2 -9.73 2.26 5.47
CA ALA A 2 -9.21 1.02 6.09
C ALA A 2 -10.28 -0.06 6.41
N ARG A 3 -11.41 0.30 7.03
CA ARG A 3 -12.51 -0.64 7.33
C ARG A 3 -13.19 -1.22 6.08
N ALA A 4 -13.29 -0.45 4.99
CA ALA A 4 -13.90 -0.94 3.76
C ALA A 4 -13.04 -2.06 3.15
N TYR A 5 -11.73 -1.81 3.03
CA TYR A 5 -10.79 -2.82 2.51
C TYR A 5 -10.61 -4.03 3.44
N GLU A 6 -10.84 -3.88 4.74
CA GLU A 6 -10.91 -5.01 5.67
C GLU A 6 -12.16 -5.87 5.40
N SER A 7 -13.33 -5.24 5.22
CA SER A 7 -14.57 -5.91 4.85
C SER A 7 -14.48 -6.61 3.48
N ASP A 8 -13.92 -5.93 2.48
CA ASP A 8 -13.70 -6.50 1.14
C ASP A 8 -12.72 -7.67 1.21
N GLY A 9 -11.64 -7.53 1.98
CA GLY A 9 -10.67 -8.60 2.23
C GLY A 9 -11.30 -9.85 2.81
N ARG A 10 -12.21 -9.71 3.79
CA ARG A 10 -12.98 -10.83 4.35
C ARG A 10 -13.90 -11.47 3.31
N THR A 11 -14.51 -10.67 2.46
CA THR A 11 -15.40 -11.16 1.40
C THR A 11 -14.65 -11.98 0.35
N PHE A 12 -13.48 -11.49 -0.09
CA PHE A 12 -12.58 -12.23 -0.96
C PHE A 12 -12.12 -13.54 -0.33
N PHE A 13 -11.73 -13.50 0.94
CA PHE A 13 -11.28 -14.69 1.67
C PHE A 13 -12.39 -15.74 1.77
N ALA A 14 -13.62 -15.33 2.08
CA ALA A 14 -14.78 -16.22 2.17
C ALA A 14 -15.14 -16.87 0.83
N SER A 15 -14.78 -16.23 -0.29
CA SER A 15 -15.02 -16.71 -1.66
C SER A 15 -13.82 -17.45 -2.27
N ASP A 16 -12.82 -17.81 -1.44
CA ASP A 16 -11.53 -18.41 -1.82
C ASP A 16 -10.68 -17.58 -2.81
N ASP A 17 -10.94 -16.27 -2.88
CA ASP A 17 -10.11 -15.33 -3.62
C ASP A 17 -8.94 -14.82 -2.77
N ARG A 18 -8.01 -15.72 -2.48
CA ARG A 18 -6.89 -15.47 -1.55
C ARG A 18 -5.97 -14.34 -2.00
N VAL A 19 -5.77 -14.20 -3.31
CA VAL A 19 -4.86 -13.19 -3.88
C VAL A 19 -5.47 -11.79 -3.71
N ASN A 20 -6.78 -11.62 -3.97
CA ASN A 20 -7.44 -10.35 -3.71
C ASN A 20 -7.59 -10.07 -2.22
N ALA A 21 -7.84 -11.08 -1.39
CA ALA A 21 -7.87 -10.93 0.05
C ALA A 21 -6.54 -10.38 0.60
N LEU A 22 -5.40 -10.94 0.15
CA LEU A 22 -4.07 -10.47 0.53
C LEU A 22 -3.84 -9.01 0.12
N ALA A 23 -4.13 -8.67 -1.15
CA ALA A 23 -3.98 -7.31 -1.64
C ALA A 23 -4.85 -6.31 -0.85
N SER A 24 -6.13 -6.64 -0.63
CA SER A 24 -7.08 -5.80 0.09
C SER A 24 -6.66 -5.56 1.54
N ALA A 25 -6.22 -6.62 2.23
CA ALA A 25 -5.76 -6.51 3.62
C ALA A 25 -4.57 -5.55 3.75
N TRP A 26 -3.55 -5.71 2.91
CA TRP A 26 -2.35 -4.87 2.98
C TRP A 26 -2.58 -3.44 2.48
N TYR A 27 -3.42 -3.26 1.46
CA TYR A 27 -3.85 -1.94 1.03
C TYR A 27 -4.61 -1.21 2.15
N GLY A 28 -5.60 -1.86 2.77
CA GLY A 28 -6.35 -1.32 3.90
C GLY A 28 -5.44 -1.03 5.12
N PHE A 29 -4.43 -1.86 5.35
CA PHE A 29 -3.46 -1.63 6.41
C PHE A 29 -2.55 -0.43 6.14
N GLY A 30 -2.19 -0.16 4.88
CA GLY A 30 -1.50 1.08 4.49
C GLY A 30 -2.27 2.33 4.91
N TRP A 31 -3.58 2.37 4.63
CA TRP A 31 -4.48 3.44 5.09
C TRP A 31 -4.57 3.55 6.61
N PHE A 32 -4.67 2.43 7.31
CA PHE A 32 -4.75 2.42 8.76
C PHE A 32 -3.46 2.94 9.40
N HIS A 33 -2.31 2.47 8.91
CA HIS A 33 -1.02 2.88 9.42
C HIS A 33 -0.73 4.35 9.11
N PHE A 34 -1.08 4.85 7.91
CA PHE A 34 -1.07 6.28 7.61
C PHE A 34 -1.84 7.08 8.67
N GLY A 35 -3.09 6.67 8.97
CA GLY A 35 -3.93 7.39 9.92
C GLY A 35 -3.36 7.42 11.35
N ILE A 36 -2.64 6.37 11.77
CA ILE A 36 -1.90 6.38 13.04
C ILE A 36 -0.71 7.35 12.96
N THR A 37 0.10 7.26 11.90
CA THR A 37 1.32 8.06 11.78
C THR A 37 1.04 9.55 11.60
N ASP A 38 -0.07 9.92 10.95
CA ASP A 38 -0.55 11.30 10.80
C ASP A 38 -1.22 11.84 12.08
N GLY A 39 -1.46 10.98 13.08
CA GLY A 39 -2.06 11.37 14.36
C GLY A 39 -3.59 11.44 14.35
N LEU A 40 -4.26 11.07 13.25
CA LEU A 40 -5.71 10.97 13.16
C LEU A 40 -6.27 9.81 13.99
N LEU A 41 -5.49 8.74 14.16
CA LEU A 41 -5.84 7.55 14.90
C LEU A 41 -4.86 7.33 16.04
N LYS A 42 -5.36 6.78 17.16
CA LYS A 42 -4.53 6.29 18.27
C LYS A 42 -4.54 4.77 18.28
N SER A 43 -3.35 4.18 18.34
CA SER A 43 -3.17 2.75 18.57
C SER A 43 -2.74 2.50 20.02
N THR A 44 -3.28 1.46 20.64
CA THR A 44 -2.80 0.96 21.93
C THR A 44 -1.73 -0.12 21.78
N ILE A 45 -1.48 -0.57 20.55
CA ILE A 45 -0.45 -1.55 20.21
C ILE A 45 0.77 -0.77 19.70
N PRO A 46 2.00 -1.10 20.14
CA PRO A 46 3.20 -0.43 19.67
C PRO A 46 3.32 -0.49 18.15
N ASP A 47 3.74 0.62 17.53
CA ASP A 47 4.01 0.67 16.10
C ASP A 47 5.20 -0.24 15.76
N GLY A 48 4.88 -1.43 15.22
CA GLY A 48 5.86 -2.39 14.74
C GLY A 48 6.15 -2.21 13.25
N CYS A 49 7.31 -2.69 12.80
CA CYS A 49 7.56 -2.81 11.36
C CYS A 49 6.51 -3.76 10.76
N PRO A 50 5.70 -3.29 9.78
CA PRO A 50 4.59 -4.07 9.24
C PRO A 50 5.04 -5.36 8.52
N PHE A 51 6.30 -5.46 8.13
CA PHE A 51 6.88 -6.61 7.45
C PHE A 51 8.05 -7.23 8.25
N SER A 52 7.90 -7.31 9.58
CA SER A 52 8.86 -7.98 10.46
C SER A 52 8.93 -9.50 10.25
N SER A 53 7.97 -10.08 9.54
CA SER A 53 7.95 -11.48 9.13
C SER A 53 7.39 -11.61 7.71
N PRO A 54 7.74 -12.69 6.97
CA PRO A 54 7.18 -12.97 5.65
C PRO A 54 5.66 -13.14 5.69
N CYS A 55 5.02 -12.90 4.55
CA CYS A 55 3.60 -13.24 4.40
C CYS A 55 3.38 -14.75 4.46
N GLU A 56 2.21 -15.17 4.93
CA GLU A 56 1.82 -16.59 4.87
C GLU A 56 1.76 -17.05 3.40
N PRO A 57 2.42 -18.16 3.05
CA PRO A 57 2.44 -18.65 1.67
C PRO A 57 1.05 -19.11 1.25
N LEU A 58 0.64 -18.74 0.04
CA LEU A 58 -0.64 -19.19 -0.50
C LEU A 58 -0.50 -20.57 -1.18
N PRO A 59 -1.58 -21.37 -1.26
CA PRO A 59 -1.55 -22.64 -1.99
C PRO A 59 -1.05 -22.48 -3.43
N SER A 60 -0.28 -23.47 -3.91
CA SER A 60 0.42 -23.41 -5.20
C SER A 60 -0.49 -23.13 -6.39
N GLN A 61 -1.77 -23.49 -6.31
CA GLN A 61 -2.79 -23.19 -7.32
C GLN A 61 -2.96 -21.68 -7.61
N PHE A 62 -2.56 -20.81 -6.69
CA PHE A 62 -2.65 -19.36 -6.85
C PHE A 62 -1.40 -18.73 -7.44
N ARG A 63 -0.33 -19.49 -7.70
CA ARG A 63 1.00 -18.97 -8.08
C ARG A 63 0.98 -18.05 -9.29
N ASP A 64 0.32 -18.46 -10.38
CA ASP A 64 0.29 -17.67 -11.61
C ASP A 64 -0.49 -16.37 -11.42
N ARG A 65 -1.62 -16.44 -10.71
CA ARG A 65 -2.44 -15.28 -10.36
C ARG A 65 -1.70 -14.31 -9.42
N LEU A 66 -0.91 -14.84 -8.49
CA LEU A 66 -0.03 -14.06 -7.61
C LEU A 66 1.05 -13.33 -8.40
N ASN A 67 1.75 -14.04 -9.29
CA ASN A 67 2.78 -13.44 -10.14
C ASN A 67 2.18 -12.32 -11.01
N GLU A 68 1.12 -12.61 -11.75
CA GLU A 68 0.41 -11.62 -12.59
C GLU A 68 -0.04 -10.40 -11.78
N LYS A 69 -0.76 -10.62 -10.66
CA LYS A 69 -1.28 -9.51 -9.85
C LYS A 69 -0.17 -8.71 -9.18
N SER A 70 0.89 -9.36 -8.69
CA SER A 70 2.03 -8.66 -8.08
C SER A 70 2.75 -7.77 -9.09
N GLY A 71 2.95 -8.24 -10.34
CA GLY A 71 3.49 -7.44 -11.43
C GLY A 71 2.58 -6.27 -11.82
N ARG A 72 1.26 -6.49 -11.85
CA ARG A 72 0.29 -5.41 -12.09
C ARG A 72 0.34 -4.33 -11.02
N TYR A 73 0.40 -4.72 -9.74
CA TYR A 73 0.43 -3.78 -8.61
C TYR A 73 1.76 -3.03 -8.53
N LYS A 74 2.87 -3.66 -8.91
CA LYS A 74 4.14 -2.98 -9.11
C LYS A 74 3.99 -1.82 -10.10
N ASN A 75 3.45 -2.10 -11.28
CA ASN A 75 3.32 -1.09 -12.33
C ASN A 75 2.34 0.02 -11.92
N LEU A 76 1.20 -0.32 -11.30
CA LEU A 76 0.24 0.65 -10.78
C LEU A 76 0.90 1.61 -9.78
N LEU A 77 1.62 1.07 -8.80
CA LEU A 77 2.33 1.87 -7.81
C LEU A 77 3.43 2.74 -8.44
N ASP A 78 4.21 2.17 -9.36
CA ASP A 78 5.25 2.91 -10.07
C ASP A 78 4.62 4.10 -10.84
N THR A 79 3.51 3.89 -11.55
CA THR A 79 2.79 4.98 -12.23
C THR A 79 2.24 6.01 -11.24
N ALA A 80 1.53 5.58 -10.20
CA ALA A 80 0.93 6.48 -9.21
C ALA A 80 1.98 7.37 -8.52
N ARG A 81 3.17 6.84 -8.23
CA ARG A 81 4.27 7.61 -7.63
C ARG A 81 4.78 8.74 -8.52
N HIS A 82 4.79 8.55 -9.83
CA HIS A 82 5.20 9.60 -10.79
C HIS A 82 4.06 10.59 -11.08
N ALA A 83 2.83 10.22 -10.72
CA ALA A 83 1.63 11.01 -10.94
C ALA A 83 1.30 11.98 -9.78
N VAL A 84 2.16 12.09 -8.76
CA VAL A 84 1.92 12.99 -7.61
C VAL A 84 3.07 13.93 -7.32
N ARG A 85 2.75 15.08 -6.74
CA ARG A 85 3.73 16.02 -6.17
C ARG A 85 3.25 16.54 -4.81
N PRO A 86 4.15 16.81 -3.84
CA PRO A 86 3.78 17.43 -2.59
C PRO A 86 3.03 18.75 -2.83
N ALA A 87 1.87 18.89 -2.19
CA ALA A 87 1.06 20.11 -2.21
C ALA A 87 1.52 21.14 -1.16
N PRO A 88 1.89 20.75 0.08
CA PRO A 88 2.31 21.70 1.11
C PRO A 88 3.65 22.37 0.81
N GLU A 89 3.89 23.51 1.46
CA GLU A 89 5.18 24.19 1.43
C GLU A 89 6.27 23.32 2.07
N ALA A 90 7.44 23.28 1.44
CA ALA A 90 8.60 22.54 1.95
C ALA A 90 9.04 23.09 3.32
N GLY A 91 9.33 22.20 4.28
CA GLY A 91 9.71 22.57 5.64
C GLY A 91 8.54 22.94 6.57
N SER A 92 7.31 22.97 6.07
CA SER A 92 6.12 22.97 6.94
C SER A 92 5.90 21.57 7.53
N ALA A 93 5.18 21.47 8.65
CA ALA A 93 4.85 20.16 9.25
C ALA A 93 4.12 19.23 8.26
N ALA A 94 3.21 19.77 7.45
CA ALA A 94 2.53 19.02 6.39
C ALA A 94 3.49 18.62 5.25
N GLY A 95 4.45 19.49 4.91
CA GLY A 95 5.50 19.19 3.93
C GLY A 95 6.42 18.06 4.39
N GLU A 96 6.91 18.12 5.63
CA GLU A 96 7.72 17.05 6.23
C GLU A 96 6.96 15.72 6.29
N PHE A 97 5.65 15.77 6.55
CA PHE A 97 4.83 14.57 6.54
C PHE A 97 4.59 14.02 5.13
N ALA A 98 4.39 14.89 4.13
CA ALA A 98 4.34 14.48 2.72
C ALA A 98 5.65 13.79 2.29
N ASP A 99 6.81 14.33 2.68
CA ASP A 99 8.12 13.72 2.42
C ASP A 99 8.24 12.34 3.10
N ARG A 100 7.74 12.21 4.33
CA ARG A 100 7.69 10.93 5.04
C ARG A 100 6.83 9.91 4.30
N VAL A 101 5.68 10.31 3.76
CA VAL A 101 4.84 9.42 2.95
C VAL A 101 5.60 8.94 1.71
N LEU A 102 6.23 9.85 0.96
CA LEU A 102 7.04 9.47 -0.22
C LEU A 102 8.21 8.55 0.13
N PHE A 103 8.85 8.77 1.28
CA PHE A 103 9.90 7.90 1.79
C PHE A 103 9.35 6.49 2.06
N ILE A 104 8.25 6.36 2.80
CA ILE A 104 7.60 5.07 3.11
C ILE A 104 7.22 4.34 1.81
N VAL A 105 6.55 5.04 0.89
CA VAL A 105 6.15 4.50 -0.41
C VAL A 105 7.36 3.99 -1.19
N SER A 106 8.46 4.75 -1.20
CA SER A 106 9.70 4.36 -1.90
C SER A 106 10.40 3.16 -1.27
N VAL A 107 10.43 3.08 0.07
CA VAL A 107 10.99 1.94 0.81
C VAL A 107 10.24 0.65 0.46
N TYR A 108 8.90 0.70 0.48
CA TYR A 108 8.10 -0.50 0.21
C TYR A 108 7.98 -0.83 -1.27
N ALA A 109 8.01 0.13 -2.19
CA ALA A 109 8.19 -0.13 -3.61
C ALA A 109 9.52 -0.85 -3.87
N GLY A 110 10.63 -0.34 -3.31
CA GLY A 110 11.95 -0.94 -3.44
C GLY A 110 12.04 -2.35 -2.83
N SER A 111 11.43 -2.57 -1.66
CA SER A 111 11.37 -3.90 -1.06
C SER A 111 10.46 -4.85 -1.84
N GLY A 112 9.33 -4.37 -2.36
CA GLY A 112 8.43 -5.16 -3.20
C GLY A 112 9.11 -5.62 -4.49
N ASN A 113 9.91 -4.74 -5.11
CA ASN A 113 10.73 -5.08 -6.28
C ASN A 113 11.72 -6.21 -6.01
N ARG A 114 12.39 -6.18 -4.84
CA ARG A 114 13.28 -7.29 -4.43
C ARG A 114 12.52 -8.59 -4.25
N CYS A 115 11.40 -8.57 -3.52
CA CYS A 115 10.56 -9.76 -3.32
C CYS A 115 10.06 -10.34 -4.65
N HIS A 116 9.62 -9.48 -5.57
CA HIS A 116 9.14 -9.89 -6.88
C HIS A 116 10.26 -10.54 -7.71
N ALA A 117 11.47 -9.97 -7.69
CA ALA A 117 12.62 -10.52 -8.40
C ALA A 117 13.07 -11.88 -7.85
N THR A 118 12.86 -12.14 -6.56
CA THR A 118 13.20 -13.41 -5.90
C THR A 118 12.05 -14.44 -5.90
N GLY A 119 10.92 -14.14 -6.55
CA GLY A 119 9.76 -15.03 -6.60
C GLY A 119 8.90 -15.08 -5.32
N ALA A 120 9.15 -14.18 -4.36
CA ALA A 120 8.34 -14.03 -3.16
C ALA A 120 7.11 -13.15 -3.46
N HIS A 121 6.17 -13.67 -4.25
CA HIS A 121 5.08 -12.89 -4.83
C HIS A 121 4.03 -12.42 -3.81
N GLU A 122 3.79 -13.18 -2.74
CA GLU A 122 2.91 -12.78 -1.62
C GLU A 122 3.46 -11.51 -0.97
N ASP A 123 4.75 -11.57 -0.61
CA ASP A 123 5.50 -10.48 -0.01
C ASP A 123 5.61 -9.26 -0.93
N ALA A 124 5.76 -9.49 -2.24
CA ALA A 124 5.77 -8.42 -3.23
C ALA A 124 4.40 -7.73 -3.33
N LEU A 125 3.33 -8.50 -3.51
CA LEU A 125 1.96 -7.99 -3.61
C LEU A 125 1.56 -7.22 -2.35
N ALA A 126 1.89 -7.74 -1.17
CA ALA A 126 1.63 -7.11 0.11
C ALA A 126 2.32 -5.74 0.21
N ARG A 127 3.61 -5.66 -0.13
CA ARG A 127 4.39 -4.40 -0.08
C ARG A 127 3.89 -3.36 -1.08
N PHE A 128 3.58 -3.77 -2.31
CA PHE A 128 3.04 -2.85 -3.31
C PHE A 128 1.66 -2.32 -2.90
N SER A 129 0.78 -3.20 -2.42
CA SER A 129 -0.57 -2.83 -1.95
C SER A 129 -0.51 -1.88 -0.77
N TYR A 130 0.33 -2.18 0.22
CA TYR A 130 0.56 -1.35 1.39
C TYR A 130 1.08 0.04 1.01
N ALA A 131 2.09 0.11 0.13
CA ALA A 131 2.64 1.38 -0.33
C ALA A 131 1.60 2.21 -1.09
N HIS A 132 0.76 1.56 -1.90
CA HIS A 132 -0.33 2.24 -2.61
C HIS A 132 -1.38 2.79 -1.64
N GLY A 133 -1.72 2.05 -0.58
CA GLY A 133 -2.62 2.52 0.47
C GLY A 133 -2.10 3.76 1.20
N TRP A 134 -0.78 3.85 1.42
CA TRP A 134 -0.14 5.06 1.95
C TRP A 134 -0.24 6.24 1.00
N LEU A 135 0.00 6.01 -0.29
CA LEU A 135 -0.03 7.06 -1.30
C LEU A 135 -1.44 7.64 -1.47
N ASP A 136 -2.45 6.78 -1.61
CA ASP A 136 -3.85 7.20 -1.74
C ASP A 136 -4.33 7.91 -0.48
N ALA A 137 -3.91 7.46 0.70
CA ALA A 137 -4.21 8.14 1.95
C ALA A 137 -3.62 9.55 1.99
N GLY A 138 -2.38 9.72 1.54
CA GLY A 138 -1.74 11.03 1.45
C GLY A 138 -2.44 11.97 0.45
N VAL A 139 -2.85 11.45 -0.72
CA VAL A 139 -3.63 12.23 -1.70
C VAL A 139 -4.96 12.67 -1.09
N THR A 140 -5.67 11.75 -0.44
CA THR A 140 -6.98 12.01 0.19
C THR A 140 -6.87 13.01 1.35
N ALA A 141 -5.76 12.98 2.08
CA ALA A 141 -5.45 13.95 3.14
C ALA A 141 -5.01 15.32 2.60
N GLY A 142 -4.90 15.49 1.27
CA GLY A 142 -4.48 16.75 0.64
C GLY A 142 -2.97 17.02 0.68
N LEU A 143 -2.15 16.00 0.98
CA LEU A 143 -0.68 16.13 1.00
C LEU A 143 -0.08 16.15 -0.40
N PHE A 144 -0.82 15.66 -1.40
CA PHE A 144 -0.35 15.54 -2.76
C PHE A 144 -1.36 16.10 -3.76
N VAL A 145 -0.84 16.77 -4.78
CA VAL A 145 -1.59 17.09 -6.00
C VAL A 145 -1.33 15.98 -7.00
N ILE A 146 -2.39 15.48 -7.63
CA ILE A 146 -2.28 14.55 -8.74
C ILE A 146 -1.96 15.35 -10.01
N THR A 147 -0.89 14.98 -10.71
CA THR A 147 -0.42 15.65 -11.93
C THR A 147 -0.74 14.89 -13.22
N ASP A 148 -1.09 13.62 -13.11
CA ASP A 148 -1.51 12.75 -14.22
C ASP A 148 -2.31 11.55 -13.66
N HIS A 149 -2.92 10.73 -14.50
CA HIS A 149 -3.50 9.43 -14.09
C HIS A 149 -4.41 9.47 -12.85
N HIS A 150 -5.36 10.43 -12.83
CA HIS A 150 -6.31 10.61 -11.72
C HIS A 150 -7.10 9.34 -11.37
N GLU A 151 -7.37 8.49 -12.37
CA GLU A 151 -8.09 7.22 -12.23
C GLU A 151 -7.40 6.17 -11.36
N LEU A 152 -6.11 6.35 -11.05
CA LEU A 152 -5.34 5.41 -10.23
C LEU A 152 -5.54 5.61 -8.73
N PHE A 153 -6.13 6.72 -8.32
CA PHE A 153 -6.29 7.08 -6.91
C PHE A 153 -7.73 6.87 -6.45
N THR A 154 -7.86 6.36 -5.23
CA THR A 154 -9.15 6.23 -4.56
C THR A 154 -9.49 7.55 -3.83
N VAL A 155 -9.81 8.59 -4.60
CA VAL A 155 -10.20 9.94 -4.12
C VAL A 155 -11.71 10.16 -4.11
#